data_AF-A0A938UYF6-F1
#
_entry.id   AF-A0A938UYF6-F1
#
_cell.length_a   1.000
_cell.length_b   1.000
_cell.length_c   1.000
_cell.angle_alpha   90.00
_cell.angle_beta   90.00
_cell.angle_gamma   90.00
#
_symmetry.space_group_name_H-M   'P 1'
#
loop_
_entity.id
_entity.type
_entity.pdbx_description
1 polymer ?
#
loop_
_entity_poly.entity_id
_entity_poly.type
_entity_poly.pdbx_seq_one_letter_code
_entity_poly.pdbx_strand_id
1 'polypeptide(L)'
;MIKRYLRRLILIHKEAILMEVVTIKGLMQLLMKTRNTDEKWTREEKKEIKRHLKNIAKIIPAVAIFSLPGGSLLLPVLAEVLDRRKTRRL
;
A
#
# COMPACT_ATOMS: atom_id res chain seq x y z
N MET A 1 -5.76 -4.46 17.78
CA MET A 1 -4.85 -3.30 17.84
C MET A 1 -4.33 -2.86 16.47
N ILE A 2 -3.71 -3.73 15.67
CA ILE A 2 -3.15 -3.41 14.34
C ILE A 2 -4.15 -2.75 13.38
N LYS A 3 -5.41 -3.22 13.32
CA LYS A 3 -6.43 -2.66 12.43
C LYS A 3 -6.75 -1.18 12.73
N ARG A 4 -6.64 -0.77 13.99
CA ARG A 4 -6.89 0.61 14.45
C ARG A 4 -5.71 1.52 14.10
N TYR A 5 -4.50 1.00 14.26
CA TYR A 5 -3.26 1.66 13.87
C TYR A 5 -3.16 1.87 12.35
N LEU A 6 -3.44 0.83 11.56
CA LEU A 6 -3.50 0.92 10.10
C LEU A 6 -4.55 1.92 9.63
N ARG A 7 -5.76 1.89 10.20
CA ARG A 7 -6.82 2.85 9.88
C ARG A 7 -6.35 4.30 10.18
N ARG A 8 -5.62 4.50 11.27
CA ARG A 8 -5.08 5.82 11.64
C ARG A 8 -4.00 6.30 10.67
N LEU A 9 -3.06 5.42 10.29
CA LEU A 9 -2.03 5.72 9.30
C LEU A 9 -2.64 6.09 7.94
N ILE A 10 -3.61 5.30 7.47
CA ILE A 10 -4.32 5.58 6.21
C ILE A 10 -5.05 6.93 6.27
N LEU A 11 -5.65 7.27 7.41
CA LEU A 11 -6.34 8.56 7.61
C LEU A 11 -5.36 9.75 7.63
N ILE A 12 -4.23 9.63 8.33
CA ILE A 12 -3.22 10.70 8.45
C ILE A 12 -2.57 10.99 7.10
N HIS A 13 -2.24 9.94 6.34
CA HIS A 13 -1.58 10.07 5.05
C HIS A 13 -2.55 10.10 3.87
N LYS A 14 -3.85 10.21 4.12
CA LYS A 14 -4.91 10.12 3.10
C LYS A 14 -4.66 11.08 1.94
N GLU A 15 -4.33 12.34 2.21
CA GLU A 15 -4.13 13.36 1.18
C GLU A 15 -2.89 13.10 0.33
N ALA A 16 -1.79 12.62 0.93
CA ALA A 16 -0.59 12.24 0.19
C ALA A 16 -0.83 10.98 -0.67
N ILE A 17 -1.55 9.99 -0.12
CA ILE A 17 -1.96 8.79 -0.85
C ILE A 17 -2.91 9.17 -2.00
N LEU A 18 -3.87 10.06 -1.76
CA LEU A 18 -4.77 10.56 -2.79
C LEU A 18 -4.00 11.34 -3.87
N MET A 19 -3.07 12.22 -3.49
CA MET A 19 -2.22 12.92 -4.45
C MET A 19 -1.42 11.95 -5.31
N GLU A 20 -0.73 10.97 -4.72
CA GLU A 20 -0.02 9.92 -5.47
C GLU A 20 -0.95 9.19 -6.44
N VAL A 21 -2.14 8.79 -6.00
CA VAL A 21 -3.11 8.06 -6.84
C VAL A 21 -3.75 8.96 -7.91
N VAL A 22 -3.99 10.24 -7.63
CA VAL A 22 -4.50 11.24 -8.59
C VAL A 22 -3.42 11.61 -9.62
N THR A 23 -2.16 11.65 -9.18
CA THR A 23 -0.99 11.86 -10.04
C THR A 23 -0.82 10.68 -11.00
N ILE A 24 -1.22 9.47 -10.58
CA ILE A 24 -1.42 8.33 -11.47
C ILE A 24 -2.76 8.51 -12.21
N LYS A 25 -2.73 9.42 -13.19
CA LYS A 25 -3.85 9.76 -14.08
C LYS A 25 -4.58 8.48 -14.52
N GLY A 26 -5.86 8.36 -14.17
CA GLY A 26 -6.73 7.25 -14.58
C GLY A 26 -6.87 6.08 -13.60
N LEU A 27 -5.93 5.85 -12.65
CA LEU A 27 -6.04 4.71 -11.72
C LEU A 27 -7.25 4.84 -10.80
N MET A 28 -7.49 6.03 -10.22
CA MET A 28 -8.64 6.24 -9.33
C MET A 28 -9.97 5.99 -10.05
N GLN A 29 -10.09 6.47 -11.28
CA GLN A 29 -11.29 6.31 -12.10
C GLN A 29 -11.56 4.83 -12.40
N LEU A 30 -10.52 4.06 -12.72
CA LEU A 30 -10.61 2.61 -12.90
C LEU A 30 -11.01 1.90 -11.61
N LEU A 31 -10.38 2.24 -10.47
CA LEU A 31 -10.70 1.61 -9.18
C LEU A 31 -12.12 1.92 -8.69
N MET A 32 -12.64 3.11 -9.00
CA MET A 32 -13.98 3.53 -8.58
C MET A 32 -15.10 3.05 -9.51
N LYS A 33 -14.80 2.64 -10.76
CA LYS A 33 -15.80 2.19 -11.74
C LYS A 33 -16.77 1.16 -11.15
N THR A 34 -16.24 0.06 -10.61
CA THR A 34 -17.03 -1.03 -10.04
C THR A 34 -17.95 -0.59 -8.91
N ARG A 35 -17.53 0.42 -8.12
CA ARG A 35 -18.34 0.96 -7.01
C ARG A 35 -19.40 1.95 -7.49
N ASN A 36 -19.11 2.70 -8.56
CA ASN A 36 -19.94 3.81 -9.00
C ASN A 36 -20.95 3.41 -10.08
N THR A 37 -20.69 2.34 -10.82
CA THR A 37 -21.55 1.90 -11.94
C THR A 37 -22.02 0.45 -11.82
N ASP A 38 -21.59 -0.29 -10.79
CA ASP A 38 -21.80 -1.74 -10.62
C ASP A 38 -21.26 -2.62 -11.79
N GLU A 39 -20.53 -2.01 -12.73
CA GLU A 39 -19.93 -2.72 -13.86
C GLU A 39 -18.61 -3.37 -13.49
N LYS A 40 -18.37 -4.58 -14.01
CA LYS A 40 -17.08 -5.27 -13.84
C LYS A 40 -16.00 -4.66 -14.74
N TRP A 41 -14.75 -4.78 -14.30
CA TRP A 41 -13.60 -4.45 -15.14
C TRP A 41 -13.47 -5.37 -16.35
N THR A 42 -13.22 -4.78 -17.52
CA THR A 42 -12.81 -5.49 -18.74
C THR A 42 -11.41 -6.07 -18.59
N ARG A 43 -10.97 -6.89 -19.56
CA ARG A 43 -9.62 -7.45 -19.54
C ARG A 43 -8.56 -6.37 -19.69
N GLU A 44 -8.85 -5.37 -20.50
CA GLU A 44 -8.02 -4.22 -20.83
C GLU A 44 -7.85 -3.33 -19.59
N GLU A 45 -8.96 -3.00 -18.91
CA GLU A 45 -8.96 -2.23 -17.66
C GLU A 45 -8.15 -2.95 -16.56
N LYS A 46 -8.29 -4.28 -16.43
CA LYS A 46 -7.49 -5.06 -15.48
C LYS A 46 -5.98 -5.02 -15.81
N LYS A 47 -5.60 -5.04 -17.08
CA LYS A 47 -4.19 -4.89 -17.48
C LYS A 47 -3.67 -3.51 -17.09
N GLU A 48 -4.48 -2.46 -17.29
CA GLU A 48 -4.11 -1.10 -16.96
C GLU A 48 -3.97 -0.90 -15.43
N ILE A 49 -4.91 -1.41 -14.64
CA ILE A 49 -4.81 -1.42 -13.16
C ILE A 49 -3.52 -2.11 -12.72
N LYS A 50 -3.21 -3.30 -13.25
CA LYS A 50 -1.96 -4.02 -12.92
C LYS A 50 -0.71 -3.21 -13.27
N ARG A 51 -0.70 -2.50 -14.41
CA ARG A 51 0.40 -1.63 -14.83
C ARG A 51 0.63 -0.51 -13.81
N HIS A 52 -0.43 0.16 -13.37
CA HIS A 52 -0.33 1.23 -12.38
C HIS A 52 0.16 0.72 -11.01
N LEU A 53 -0.37 -0.41 -10.53
CA LEU A 53 0.09 -1.03 -9.29
C LEU A 53 1.58 -1.45 -9.35
N LYS A 54 2.04 -1.96 -10.50
CA LYS A 54 3.46 -2.27 -10.72
C LYS A 54 4.34 -1.02 -10.66
N ASN A 55 3.87 0.12 -11.16
CA ASN A 55 4.60 1.38 -11.07
C ASN A 55 4.66 1.90 -9.63
N ILE A 56 3.57 1.79 -8.86
CA ILE A 56 3.57 2.12 -7.43
C ILE A 56 4.62 1.28 -6.68
N ALA A 57 4.68 -0.03 -6.95
CA ALA A 57 5.66 -0.91 -6.31
C ALA A 57 7.12 -0.54 -6.65
N LYS A 58 7.40 0.07 -7.81
CA LYS A 58 8.73 0.56 -8.17
C LYS A 58 9.10 1.85 -7.42
N ILE A 59 8.11 2.70 -7.15
CA ILE A 59 8.29 3.99 -6.44
C ILE A 59 8.40 3.78 -4.94
N ILE A 60 7.67 2.80 -4.40
CA ILE A 60 7.63 2.49 -2.97
C ILE A 60 8.26 1.09 -2.73
N PRO A 61 9.60 1.00 -2.57
CA PRO A 61 10.30 -0.28 -2.39
C PRO A 61 9.75 -1.12 -1.24
N ALA A 62 9.31 -0.48 -0.16
CA ALA A 62 8.70 -1.16 0.98
C ALA A 62 7.45 -1.96 0.59
N VAL A 63 6.58 -1.40 -0.27
CA VAL A 63 5.38 -2.10 -0.75
C VAL A 63 5.77 -3.33 -1.57
N ALA A 64 6.82 -3.23 -2.41
CA ALA A 64 7.32 -4.37 -3.15
C ALA A 64 7.85 -5.46 -2.22
N ILE A 65 8.70 -5.11 -1.25
CA ILE A 65 9.31 -6.05 -0.30
C ILE A 65 8.25 -6.76 0.54
N PHE A 66 7.28 -6.02 1.11
CA PHE A 66 6.21 -6.62 1.92
C PHE A 66 5.19 -7.43 1.10
N SER A 67 5.11 -7.23 -0.21
CA SER A 67 4.23 -8.02 -1.10
C SER A 67 4.86 -9.34 -1.56
N LEU A 68 6.17 -9.55 -1.34
CA LEU A 68 6.83 -10.82 -1.66
C LEU A 68 6.35 -11.93 -0.71
N PRO A 69 6.30 -13.20 -1.16
CA PRO A 69 6.10 -14.31 -0.25
C PRO A 69 7.21 -14.33 0.81
N GLY A 70 6.84 -14.19 2.08
CA GLY A 70 7.78 -14.02 3.20
C GLY A 70 8.11 -12.57 3.57
N GLY A 71 7.70 -11.57 2.79
CA GLY A 71 7.91 -10.15 3.11
C GLY A 71 7.26 -9.73 4.44
N SER A 72 6.09 -10.30 4.75
CA SER A 72 5.44 -10.12 6.06
C SER A 72 6.19 -10.77 7.23
N LEU A 73 7.04 -11.78 6.99
CA LEU A 73 7.94 -12.34 8.01
C LEU A 73 9.09 -11.38 8.36
N LEU A 74 9.36 -10.38 7.52
CA LEU A 74 10.29 -9.31 7.85
C LEU A 74 9.74 -8.38 8.93
N LEU A 75 8.41 -8.33 9.15
CA LEU A 75 7.83 -7.48 10.20
C LEU A 75 8.30 -7.87 11.61
N PRO A 76 8.25 -9.15 12.04
CA PRO A 76 8.88 -9.60 13.29
C PRO A 76 10.36 -9.26 13.41
N VAL A 77 11.15 -9.47 12.36
CA VAL A 77 12.59 -9.17 12.36
C VAL A 77 12.85 -7.66 12.49
N LEU A 78 12.08 -6.85 11.76
CA LEU A 78 12.16 -5.40 11.84
C LEU A 78 11.76 -4.91 13.24
N ALA A 79 10.72 -5.51 13.83
CA ALA A 79 10.30 -5.21 15.19
C ALA A 79 11.39 -5.57 16.22
N GLU A 80 12.02 -6.73 16.10
CA GLU A 80 13.15 -7.16 16.94
C GLU A 80 14.35 -6.19 16.82
N VAL A 81 14.68 -5.76 15.61
CA VAL A 81 15.79 -4.81 15.36
C VAL A 81 15.49 -3.43 15.92
N LEU A 82 14.26 -2.92 15.75
CA LEU A 82 13.84 -1.62 16.25
C LEU A 82 13.62 -1.62 17.77
N ASP A 83 13.11 -2.71 18.32
CA ASP A 83 12.90 -2.90 19.76
C ASP A 83 14.18 -3.34 20.50
N ARG A 84 15.28 -3.58 19.77
CA ARG A 84 16.62 -3.77 20.33
C ARG A 84 17.10 -2.47 20.98
N ARG A 85 16.53 -2.17 22.13
CA ARG A 85 16.87 -1.04 22.99
C ARG A 85 18.34 -1.17 23.37
N LYS A 86 19.17 -0.26 22.84
CA LYS A 86 20.61 -0.18 23.12
C LYS A 86 20.94 0.20 24.58
N THR A 87 19.96 0.65 25.36
CA THR A 87 20.18 1.15 26.72
C THR A 87 19.51 0.21 27.71
N ARG A 88 20.31 -0.56 28.45
CA ARG A 88 19.89 -1.17 29.72
C ARG A 88 19.37 -0.03 30.60
N ARG A 89 18.11 -0.12 31.02
CA ARG A 89 17.63 0.71 32.13
C ARG A 89 18.43 0.26 33.36
N LEU A 90 19.32 1.14 33.82
CA LEU A 90 19.87 1.08 35.17
C LEU A 90 18.74 1.30 36.17
#